data_AF-A0A961YLC4-F1
#
_entry.id   AF-A0A961YLC4-F1
#
_cell.length_a   1.000
_cell.length_b   1.000
_cell.length_c   1.000
_cell.angle_alpha   90.00
_cell.angle_beta   90.00
_cell.angle_gamma   90.00
#
_symmetry.space_group_name_H-M   'P 1'
#
loop_
_entity.id
_entity.type
_entity.pdbx_description
1 polymer ?
#
loop_
_entity_poly.entity_id
_entity_poly.type
_entity_poly.pdbx_seq_one_letter_code
_entity_poly.pdbx_strand_id
1 'polypeptide(L)'
;MTTSAKPVVRAFFDEPTNTASYLVSDPATKHAAVIDPVLDYDQRTGRASTKSADAILKAAEEDGLTIDWILETHAHADHLTAAPYMKLKTGAKVGIGEHIREVQKIFRPVF
;
A
#
# COMPACT_ATOMS: atom_id res chain seq x y z
N MET A 1 -24.13 -5.54 23.32
CA MET A 1 -24.13 -5.33 21.86
C MET A 1 -23.03 -4.34 21.55
N THR A 2 -21.89 -4.77 21.02
CA THR A 2 -20.85 -3.86 20.52
C THR A 2 -21.40 -3.21 19.26
N THR A 3 -21.62 -1.90 19.30
CA THR A 3 -21.89 -1.10 18.09
C THR A 3 -20.77 -1.37 17.09
N SER A 4 -21.12 -1.86 15.88
CA SER A 4 -20.16 -2.05 14.80
C SER A 4 -19.46 -0.72 14.52
N ALA A 5 -18.23 -0.56 14.99
CA ALA A 5 -17.45 0.64 14.72
C ALA A 5 -17.18 0.71 13.21
N LYS A 6 -17.46 1.87 12.60
CA LYS A 6 -17.19 2.07 11.18
C LYS A 6 -15.67 2.16 10.97
N PRO A 7 -15.10 1.55 9.92
CA PRO A 7 -13.70 1.73 9.61
C PRO A 7 -13.41 3.20 9.28
N VAL A 8 -12.24 3.67 9.68
CA VAL A 8 -11.72 4.98 9.29
C VAL A 8 -10.89 4.79 8.03
N VAL A 9 -11.17 5.59 6.99
CA VAL A 9 -10.47 5.53 5.70
C VAL A 9 -9.80 6.86 5.45
N ARG A 10 -8.47 6.85 5.32
CA ARG A 10 -7.68 8.02 4.94
C ARG A 10 -7.04 7.76 3.58
N ALA A 11 -7.27 8.67 2.63
CA ALA A 11 -6.69 8.63 1.30
C ALA A 11 -5.37 9.42 1.24
N PHE A 12 -4.43 8.93 0.45
CA PHE A 12 -3.15 9.56 0.14
C PHE A 12 -3.02 9.63 -1.37
N PHE A 13 -2.97 10.85 -1.92
CA PHE A 13 -2.95 11.05 -3.37
C PHE A 13 -1.52 11.34 -3.84
N ASP A 14 -1.05 10.55 -4.80
CA ASP A 14 0.21 10.77 -5.50
C ASP A 14 -0.07 11.47 -6.84
N GLU A 15 0.19 12.78 -6.91
CA GLU A 15 -0.06 13.59 -8.12
C GLU A 15 0.71 13.10 -9.37
N PRO A 16 1.99 12.68 -9.28
CA PRO A 16 2.73 12.16 -10.43
C PRO A 16 2.06 10.98 -11.14
N THR A 17 1.47 10.05 -10.41
CA THR A 17 0.84 8.83 -10.97
C THR A 17 -0.69 8.92 -11.01
N ASN A 18 -1.29 9.93 -10.37
CA ASN A 18 -2.72 10.04 -10.08
C ASN A 18 -3.27 8.85 -9.28
N THR A 19 -2.42 8.20 -8.49
CA THR A 19 -2.80 7.08 -7.63
C THR A 19 -3.39 7.58 -6.32
N ALA A 20 -4.46 6.94 -5.87
CA ALA A 20 -4.97 7.09 -4.51
C ALA A 20 -4.66 5.81 -3.71
N SER A 21 -3.73 5.91 -2.76
CA SER A 21 -3.50 4.88 -1.75
C SER A 21 -4.42 5.10 -0.55
N TYR A 22 -4.73 4.03 0.19
CA TYR A 22 -5.62 4.13 1.36
C TYR A 22 -5.01 3.50 2.61
N LEU A 23 -5.14 4.18 3.75
CA LEU A 23 -5.00 3.60 5.08
C LEU A 23 -6.40 3.38 5.65
N VAL A 24 -6.76 2.11 5.84
CA VAL A 24 -8.05 1.69 6.38
C VAL A 24 -7.83 1.10 7.76
N SER A 25 -8.46 1.64 8.80
CA SER A 25 -8.26 1.18 10.17
C SER A 25 -9.56 0.91 10.92
N ASP A 26 -9.50 -0.06 11.83
CA ASP A 26 -10.51 -0.27 12.85
C ASP A 26 -10.20 0.63 14.05
N PRO A 27 -11.06 1.62 14.36
CA PRO A 27 -10.79 2.54 15.46
C PRO A 27 -10.84 1.87 16.84
N ALA A 28 -11.50 0.72 16.97
CA ALA A 28 -11.62 0.00 18.23
C ALA A 28 -10.36 -0.79 18.57
N THR A 29 -9.80 -1.51 17.60
CA THR A 29 -8.65 -2.40 17.81
C THR A 29 -7.32 -1.79 17.39
N LYS A 30 -7.34 -0.68 16.64
CA LYS A 30 -6.15 -0.02 16.07
C LYS A 30 -5.40 -0.85 15.02
N HIS A 31 -6.01 -1.93 14.53
CA HIS A 31 -5.49 -2.69 13.39
C HIS A 31 -5.86 -2.00 12.08
N ALA A 32 -4.97 -2.09 11.09
CA ALA A 32 -5.09 -1.39 9.83
C ALA A 32 -4.59 -2.21 8.63
N ALA A 33 -5.08 -1.83 7.46
CA ALA A 33 -4.60 -2.27 6.17
C ALA A 33 -4.22 -1.05 5.32
N VAL A 34 -3.19 -1.22 4.50
CA VAL A 34 -2.82 -0.26 3.45
C VAL A 34 -3.19 -0.85 2.10
N ILE A 35 -3.81 -0.05 1.23
CA ILE A 35 -4.25 -0.45 -0.11
C ILE A 35 -3.49 0.37 -1.15
N ASP A 36 -2.94 -0.31 -2.15
CA ASP A 36 -2.23 0.24 -3.31
C ASP A 36 -1.15 1.28 -2.95
N PRO A 37 -0.15 0.95 -2.10
CA PRO A 37 0.88 1.90 -1.70
C PRO A 37 1.88 2.21 -2.83
N VAL A 38 2.17 3.49 -3.04
CA VAL A 38 3.10 3.96 -4.09
C VAL A 38 4.55 4.01 -3.59
N LEU A 39 5.47 3.46 -4.38
CA LEU A 39 6.90 3.76 -4.37
C LEU A 39 7.16 4.84 -5.41
N ASP A 40 7.59 6.02 -4.98
CA ASP A 40 7.85 7.14 -5.88
C ASP A 40 8.96 6.76 -6.86
N TYR A 41 8.77 7.02 -8.14
CA TYR A 41 9.76 6.71 -9.16
C TYR A 41 9.85 7.81 -10.21
N ASP A 42 11.05 8.40 -10.35
CA ASP A 42 11.34 9.33 -11.42
C ASP A 42 11.83 8.58 -12.65
N GLN A 43 10.95 8.44 -13.65
CA GLN A 43 11.26 7.76 -14.91
C GLN A 43 12.42 8.39 -15.69
N ARG A 44 12.71 9.68 -15.50
CA ARG A 44 13.78 10.38 -16.23
C ARG A 44 15.16 10.08 -15.65
N THR A 45 15.24 9.91 -14.32
CA THR A 45 16.50 9.71 -13.62
C THR A 45 16.71 8.28 -13.12
N GLY A 46 15.66 7.45 -13.15
CA GLY A 46 15.68 6.08 -12.64
C GLY A 46 15.74 6.00 -11.11
N ARG A 47 15.45 7.11 -10.40
CA ARG A 47 15.54 7.18 -8.94
C ARG A 47 14.22 6.82 -8.29
N ALA A 48 14.29 5.92 -7.30
CA ALA A 48 13.18 5.61 -6.42
C ALA A 48 13.25 6.42 -5.12
N SER A 49 12.08 6.73 -4.54
CA SER A 49 11.90 7.39 -3.25
C SER A 49 10.76 6.72 -2.49
N THR A 50 10.79 6.83 -1.16
CA THR A 50 9.78 6.26 -0.25
C THR A 50 8.84 7.30 0.34
N LYS A 51 8.88 8.55 -0.13
CA LYS A 51 8.12 9.68 0.43
C LYS A 51 6.62 9.37 0.54
N SER A 52 6.00 8.80 -0.49
CA SER A 52 4.59 8.45 -0.47
C SER A 52 4.27 7.36 0.58
N ALA A 53 5.07 6.29 0.61
CA ALA A 53 4.94 5.23 1.61
C ALA A 53 5.20 5.72 3.05
N ASP A 54 6.20 6.57 3.24
CA ASP A 54 6.57 7.14 4.55
C ASP A 54 5.47 8.05 5.09
N ALA A 55 4.72 8.76 4.24
CA ALA A 55 3.57 9.53 4.66
C ALA A 55 2.46 8.64 5.27
N ILE A 56 2.23 7.47 4.68
CA ILE A 56 1.26 6.48 5.20
C ILE A 56 1.76 5.87 6.50
N LEU A 57 3.02 5.45 6.56
CA LEU A 57 3.63 4.87 7.76
C LEU A 57 3.61 5.86 8.93
N LYS A 58 3.96 7.13 8.67
CA LYS A 58 3.92 8.19 9.67
C LYS A 58 2.50 8.43 10.18
N ALA A 59 1.50 8.50 9.29
CA ALA A 59 0.11 8.65 9.70
C ALA A 59 -0.37 7.48 10.57
N ALA A 60 0.04 6.24 10.24
CA ALA A 60 -0.27 5.07 11.04
C ALA A 60 0.41 5.13 12.43
N GLU A 61 1.67 5.54 12.50
CA GLU A 61 2.40 5.74 13.76
C GLU A 61 1.73 6.81 14.64
N GLU A 62 1.39 7.97 14.07
CA GLU A 62 0.72 9.07 14.78
C GLU A 62 -0.65 8.65 15.36
N ASP A 63 -1.39 7.81 14.64
CA ASP A 63 -2.69 7.31 15.07
C ASP A 63 -2.61 6.03 15.94
N GLY A 64 -1.39 5.55 16.24
CA GLY A 64 -1.12 4.36 17.05
C GLY A 64 -1.61 3.06 16.41
N LEU A 65 -1.54 2.97 15.09
CA LEU A 65 -2.09 1.86 14.31
C LEU A 65 -1.05 0.75 14.06
N THR A 66 -1.50 -0.49 14.11
CA THR A 66 -0.73 -1.67 13.65
C THR A 66 -1.17 -2.02 12.24
N ILE A 67 -0.24 -1.99 11.28
CA ILE A 67 -0.53 -2.40 9.89
C ILE A 67 -0.30 -3.90 9.78
N ASP A 68 -1.37 -4.68 9.62
CA ASP A 68 -1.28 -6.14 9.44
C ASP A 68 -1.22 -6.57 7.98
N TRP A 69 -1.80 -5.76 7.11
CA TRP A 69 -1.99 -6.06 5.69
C TRP A 69 -1.57 -4.91 4.80
N ILE A 70 -0.90 -5.27 3.72
CA ILE A 70 -0.67 -4.43 2.56
C ILE A 70 -1.35 -5.14 1.40
N LEU A 71 -2.34 -4.51 0.79
CA LEU A 71 -3.21 -5.10 -0.21
C LEU A 71 -2.99 -4.41 -1.55
N GLU A 72 -2.81 -5.20 -2.59
CA GLU A 72 -2.81 -4.74 -3.97
C GLU A 72 -4.12 -5.12 -4.62
N THR A 73 -4.80 -4.15 -5.22
CA THR A 73 -6.03 -4.38 -5.98
C THR A 73 -5.74 -5.15 -7.26
N HIS A 74 -4.59 -4.88 -7.90
CA HIS A 74 -4.15 -5.53 -9.13
C HIS A 74 -2.63 -5.37 -9.34
N ALA A 75 -2.10 -5.88 -10.45
CA ALA A 75 -0.76 -5.56 -10.91
C ALA A 75 -0.80 -4.19 -11.62
N HIS A 76 -0.40 -3.13 -10.91
CA HIS A 76 -0.41 -1.76 -11.42
C HIS A 76 0.56 -1.58 -12.59
N ALA A 77 0.16 -0.75 -13.56
CA ALA A 77 0.98 -0.42 -14.74
C ALA A 77 1.44 1.05 -14.76
N ASP A 78 0.83 1.87 -13.90
CA ASP A 78 0.98 3.31 -13.80
C ASP A 78 1.93 3.75 -12.68
N HIS A 79 2.15 2.91 -11.67
CA HIS A 79 3.08 3.16 -10.56
C HIS A 79 3.81 1.90 -10.08
N LEU A 80 4.90 2.09 -9.34
CA LEU A 80 5.59 0.99 -8.64
C LEU A 80 5.01 0.81 -7.24
N THR A 81 4.77 -0.43 -6.83
CA THR A 81 4.30 -0.71 -5.47
C THR A 81 5.39 -0.49 -4.40
N ALA A 82 5.00 0.12 -3.28
CA ALA A 82 5.80 0.21 -2.05
C ALA A 82 5.59 -0.97 -1.08
N ALA A 83 4.81 -1.99 -1.45
CA ALA A 83 4.50 -3.11 -0.56
C ALA A 83 5.74 -3.83 0.02
N PRO A 84 6.82 -4.11 -0.75
CA PRO A 84 8.04 -4.70 -0.18
C PRO A 84 8.70 -3.81 0.89
N TYR A 85 8.75 -2.50 0.64
CA TYR A 85 9.31 -1.53 1.58
C TYR A 85 8.51 -1.48 2.88
N MET A 86 7.18 -1.33 2.78
CA MET A 86 6.31 -1.28 3.95
C MET A 86 6.34 -2.59 4.74
N LYS A 87 6.35 -3.75 4.06
CA LYS A 87 6.51 -5.06 4.71
C LYS A 87 7.78 -5.15 5.56
N LEU A 88 8.90 -4.64 5.05
CA LEU A 88 10.17 -4.63 5.81
C LEU A 88 10.08 -3.74 7.06
N LYS A 89 9.28 -2.67 7.02
CA LYS A 89 9.11 -1.74 8.13
C LYS A 89 8.12 -2.21 9.19
N THR A 90 7.06 -2.92 8.78
CA THR A 90 5.93 -3.25 9.65
C THR A 90 5.80 -4.72 9.98
N GLY A 91 6.40 -5.61 9.19
CA GLY A 91 6.16 -7.05 9.26
C GLY A 91 4.81 -7.49 8.67
N ALA A 92 4.05 -6.58 8.06
CA ALA A 92 2.74 -6.85 7.48
C ALA A 92 2.77 -7.94 6.39
N LYS A 93 1.64 -8.62 6.22
CA LYS A 93 1.42 -9.54 5.11
C LYS A 93 1.09 -8.76 3.84
N VAL A 94 1.56 -9.23 2.70
CA VAL A 94 1.20 -8.66 1.39
C VAL A 94 0.16 -9.59 0.75
N GLY A 95 -0.97 -9.02 0.33
CA GLY A 95 -2.07 -9.73 -0.33
C GLY A 95 -2.36 -9.17 -1.71
N ILE A 96 -2.68 -10.06 -2.66
CA ILE A 96 -3.12 -9.73 -4.02
C ILE A 96 -4.00 -10.88 -4.54
N GLY A 97 -4.80 -10.64 -5.59
CA GLY A 97 -5.62 -11.67 -6.23
C GLY A 97 -4.80 -12.85 -6.76
N GLU A 98 -5.33 -14.07 -6.66
CA GLU A 98 -4.59 -15.31 -6.96
C GLU A 98 -4.16 -15.46 -8.43
N HIS A 99 -4.88 -14.79 -9.35
CA HIS A 99 -4.58 -14.74 -10.78
C HIS A 99 -3.35 -13.89 -11.11
N ILE A 100 -2.69 -13.26 -10.13
CA ILE A 100 -1.35 -12.64 -10.31
C ILE A 100 -0.36 -13.62 -10.94
N ARG A 101 -0.53 -14.93 -10.70
CA ARG A 101 0.31 -15.98 -11.29
C ARG A 101 0.23 -16.00 -12.82
N GLU A 102 -0.88 -15.60 -13.41
CA GLU A 102 -1.06 -15.51 -14.87
C GLU A 102 -0.32 -14.30 -15.43
N VAL A 103 -0.46 -13.14 -14.78
CA VAL A 103 0.31 -11.92 -15.12
C VAL A 103 1.82 -12.20 -15.05
N GLN A 104 2.28 -12.86 -13.98
CA GLN A 104 3.70 -13.21 -13.84
C GLN A 104 4.22 -14.14 -14.95
N LYS A 105 3.40 -15.09 -15.44
CA LYS A 105 3.81 -15.94 -16.58
C LYS A 105 4.09 -15.13 -17.84
N ILE A 106 3.33 -14.06 -18.06
CA ILE A 106 3.46 -13.19 -19.23
C ILE A 106 4.69 -12.30 -19.12
N PHE A 107 4.88 -11.64 -17.97
CA PHE A 107 5.87 -10.57 -17.83
C PHE A 107 7.25 -10.99 -17.32
N ARG A 108 7.36 -12.09 -16.56
CA ARG A 108 8.64 -12.57 -16.00
C ARG A 108 9.76 -12.87 -17.03
N PRO A 109 9.48 -13.26 -18.28
CA PRO A 109 10.55 -13.45 -19.27
C PRO A 109 11.14 -12.13 -19.79
N VAL A 110 10.45 -11.00 -19.62
CA VAL A 110 10.82 -9.69 -20.17
C VAL A 110 11.54 -8.82 -19.13
N PHE A 111 11.19 -8.98 -17.85
CA PHE A 111 11.70 -8.22 -16.71
C PHE A 111 12.24 -9.16 -15.63
#